data_AF-A0A151AC55-F1
#
_entry.id   AF-A0A151AC55-F1
#
_cell.length_a   1.000
_cell.length_b   1.000
_cell.length_c   1.000
_cell.angle_alpha   90.00
_cell.angle_beta   90.00
_cell.angle_gamma   90.00
#
_symmetry.space_group_name_H-M   'P 1'
#
loop_
_entity.id
_entity.type
_entity.pdbx_description
1 polymer ?
#
loop_
_entity_poly.entity_id
_entity_poly.type
_entity_poly.pdbx_seq_one_letter_code
_entity_poly.pdbx_strand_id
1 'polypeptide(L)'
;MLKEMFKKRSLEHYRLLDKYWVIAIDGTGLFKFKEKHCEHCLKKEYKDKDGNIEKTLYFHCVLEAKLIFGDMVFSIDTEFIENPDEKYDKQDCEIKAFKRLATKLKRRYPRLPICILGDSLYACEPVFEICNKNKWKYLLRFKEGRVNSFC
;
A
#
# COMPACT_ATOMS: atom_id res chain seq x y z
N MET A 1 -20.75 5.96 5.70
CA MET A 1 -21.15 5.64 4.31
C MET A 1 -20.80 4.20 3.92
N LEU A 2 -19.53 3.83 3.68
CA LEU A 2 -19.15 2.49 3.18
C LEU A 2 -19.63 1.31 4.05
N LYS A 3 -19.55 1.43 5.39
CA LYS A 3 -20.08 0.39 6.30
C LYS A 3 -21.58 0.17 6.12
N GLU A 4 -22.35 1.23 5.88
CA GLU A 4 -23.79 1.13 5.65
C GLU A 4 -24.10 0.52 4.28
N MET A 5 -23.29 0.80 3.26
CA MET A 5 -23.41 0.15 1.94
C MET A 5 -23.19 -1.36 2.05
N PHE A 6 -22.15 -1.79 2.79
CA PHE A 6 -21.93 -3.21 3.05
C PHE A 6 -23.07 -3.86 3.83
N LYS A 7 -23.65 -3.18 4.83
CA LYS A 7 -24.82 -3.68 5.57
C LYS A 7 -26.05 -3.82 4.69
N LYS A 8 -26.29 -2.87 3.78
CA LYS A 8 -27.42 -2.88 2.85
C LYS A 8 -27.27 -3.89 1.72
N ARG A 9 -26.08 -4.48 1.53
CA ARG A 9 -25.77 -5.50 0.50
C ARG A 9 -26.09 -5.05 -0.93
N SER A 10 -26.16 -3.74 -1.18
CA SER A 10 -26.63 -3.16 -2.45
C SER A 10 -25.65 -3.30 -3.62
N LEU A 11 -24.45 -3.82 -3.37
CA LEU A 11 -23.33 -3.89 -4.32
C LEU A 11 -22.71 -5.29 -4.40
N GLU A 12 -23.38 -6.30 -3.85
CA GLU A 12 -22.80 -7.65 -3.76
C GLU A 12 -22.55 -8.33 -5.11
N HIS A 13 -23.28 -7.92 -6.16
CA HIS A 13 -23.12 -8.41 -7.54
C HIS A 13 -21.82 -7.95 -8.20
N TYR A 14 -21.12 -6.96 -7.63
CA TYR A 14 -19.81 -6.54 -8.12
C TYR A 14 -18.64 -7.28 -7.49
N ARG A 15 -18.89 -8.25 -6.61
CA ARG A 15 -17.82 -9.00 -5.95
C ARG A 15 -17.12 -9.92 -6.95
N LEU A 16 -15.80 -9.96 -6.86
CA LEU A 16 -14.98 -10.90 -7.62
C LEU A 16 -15.32 -12.34 -7.18
N LEU A 17 -15.64 -13.19 -8.14
CA LEU A 17 -16.07 -14.58 -7.92
C LEU A 17 -17.23 -14.68 -6.91
N ASP A 18 -18.16 -13.72 -6.97
CA ASP A 18 -19.33 -13.61 -6.09
C ASP A 18 -19.01 -13.62 -4.59
N LYS A 19 -17.75 -13.31 -4.24
CA LYS A 19 -17.24 -13.49 -2.88
C LYS A 19 -16.38 -12.36 -2.40
N TYR A 20 -15.39 -11.94 -3.19
CA TYR A 20 -14.33 -11.06 -2.73
C TYR A 20 -14.52 -9.60 -3.14
N TRP A 21 -14.25 -8.69 -2.21
CA TRP A 21 -14.14 -7.26 -2.46
C TRP A 21 -12.72 -6.92 -2.87
N VAL A 22 -12.57 -6.32 -4.05
CA VAL A 22 -11.26 -5.96 -4.60
C VAL A 22 -10.79 -4.65 -4.00
N ILE A 23 -9.64 -4.65 -3.35
CA ILE A 23 -9.00 -3.46 -2.79
C ILE A 23 -7.65 -3.28 -3.48
N ALA A 24 -7.53 -2.23 -4.28
CA ALA A 24 -6.26 -1.81 -4.86
C ALA A 24 -5.42 -1.07 -3.83
N ILE A 25 -4.13 -1.39 -3.84
CA ILE A 25 -3.11 -0.76 -3.00
C ILE A 25 -2.09 -0.09 -3.91
N ASP A 26 -1.87 1.21 -3.71
CA ASP A 26 -0.90 1.98 -4.50
C ASP A 26 -0.29 3.15 -3.71
N GLY A 27 0.96 3.47 -4.02
CA GLY A 27 1.70 4.59 -3.44
C GLY A 27 1.42 5.89 -4.19
N THR A 28 0.99 6.93 -3.47
CA THR A 28 0.72 8.26 -4.04
C THR A 28 1.62 9.31 -3.40
N GLY A 29 2.35 10.07 -4.21
CA GLY A 29 3.14 11.21 -3.76
C GLY A 29 2.26 12.43 -3.50
N LEU A 30 2.39 13.05 -2.33
CA LEU A 30 1.62 14.24 -1.95
C LEU A 30 2.39 15.53 -2.28
N PHE A 31 3.61 15.65 -1.74
CA PHE A 31 4.40 16.87 -1.82
C PHE A 31 5.88 16.56 -2.05
N LYS A 32 6.60 17.51 -2.66
CA LYS A 32 8.05 17.45 -2.91
C LYS A 32 8.68 18.80 -2.61
N PHE A 33 9.83 18.80 -1.95
CA PHE A 33 10.54 19.98 -1.47
C PHE A 33 12.05 19.84 -1.72
N LYS A 34 12.73 20.99 -1.85
CA LYS A 34 14.20 21.07 -1.92
C LYS A 34 14.86 21.06 -0.54
N GLU A 35 14.12 21.51 0.48
CA GLU A 35 14.56 21.62 1.87
C GLU A 35 13.63 20.81 2.77
N LYS A 36 14.11 20.38 3.94
CA LYS A 36 13.32 19.58 4.89
C LYS A 36 12.22 20.45 5.48
N HIS A 37 10.97 20.06 5.26
CA HIS A 37 9.80 20.78 5.76
C HIS A 37 9.36 20.29 7.16
N CYS A 38 9.46 18.99 7.45
CA CYS A 38 9.15 18.42 8.77
C CYS A 38 9.94 17.12 9.04
N GLU A 39 9.82 16.59 10.25
CA GLU A 39 10.49 15.35 10.69
C GLU A 39 10.02 14.12 9.90
N HIS A 40 8.78 14.12 9.44
CA HIS A 40 8.17 13.02 8.67
C HIS A 40 8.58 12.98 7.19
N CYS A 41 9.39 13.93 6.70
CA CYS A 41 9.81 13.94 5.30
C CYS A 41 10.69 12.73 4.97
N LEU A 42 10.34 12.02 3.89
CA LEU A 42 11.25 11.08 3.24
C LEU A 42 12.32 11.86 2.47
N LYS A 43 13.50 11.26 2.27
CA LYS A 43 14.62 11.89 1.55
C LYS A 43 15.10 11.04 0.40
N LYS A 44 15.43 11.65 -0.73
CA LYS A 44 16.09 11.01 -1.87
C LYS A 44 17.32 11.81 -2.24
N GLU A 45 18.48 11.20 -2.05
CA GLU A 45 19.77 11.78 -2.40
C GLU A 45 20.15 11.32 -3.80
N TYR A 46 20.48 12.28 -4.67
CA TYR A 46 21.02 12.07 -6.00
C TYR A 46 22.53 12.23 -5.91
N LYS A 47 23.24 11.19 -6.35
CA LYS A 47 24.71 11.16 -6.34
C LYS A 47 25.25 11.39 -7.74
N ASP A 48 26.36 12.12 -7.84
CA ASP A 48 27.11 12.28 -9.07
C ASP A 48 27.86 10.99 -9.45
N LYS A 49 28.63 11.03 -10.54
CA LYS A 49 29.43 9.89 -11.02
C LYS A 49 30.55 9.49 -10.06
N ASP A 50 30.97 10.42 -9.20
CA ASP A 50 32.06 10.24 -8.24
C ASP A 50 31.54 9.83 -6.84
N GLY A 51 30.21 9.74 -6.68
CA GLY A 51 29.53 9.30 -5.46
C GLY A 51 29.19 10.41 -4.47
N ASN A 52 29.46 11.68 -4.80
CA ASN A 52 29.11 12.83 -3.96
C ASN A 52 27.64 13.18 -4.09
N ILE A 53 27.03 13.70 -3.03
CA ILE A 53 25.63 14.11 -3.02
C ILE A 53 25.52 15.45 -3.77
N GLU A 54 24.95 15.43 -4.96
CA GLU A 54 24.69 16.61 -5.77
C GLU A 54 23.40 17.32 -5.31
N LYS A 55 22.38 16.52 -4.96
CA LYS A 55 21.05 17.05 -4.65
C LYS A 55 20.28 16.14 -3.70
N THR A 56 19.65 16.75 -2.71
CA THR A 56 18.69 16.07 -1.82
C THR A 56 17.28 16.55 -2.12
N LEU A 57 16.34 15.62 -2.27
CA LEU A 57 14.92 15.90 -2.44
C LEU A 57 14.15 15.34 -1.24
N TYR A 58 13.30 16.16 -0.65
CA TYR A 58 12.40 15.76 0.42
C TYR A 58 10.98 15.56 -0.12
N PHE A 59 10.25 14.57 0.37
CA PHE A 59 8.90 14.30 -0.12
C PHE A 59 8.03 13.58 0.90
N HIS A 60 6.71 13.65 0.69
CA HIS A 60 5.73 12.85 1.43
C HIS A 60 4.98 11.94 0.47
N CYS A 61 4.81 10.70 0.87
CA CYS A 61 3.99 9.73 0.16
C CYS A 61 3.00 9.09 1.14
N VAL A 62 1.87 8.67 0.58
CA VAL A 62 0.88 7.84 1.27
C VAL A 62 0.66 6.57 0.48
N LEU A 63 0.26 5.53 1.18
CA LEU A 63 -0.25 4.30 0.63
C LEU A 63 -1.77 4.30 0.73
N GLU A 64 -2.44 4.27 -0.41
CA GLU A 64 -3.90 4.31 -0.51
C GLU A 64 -4.48 2.90 -0.62
N ALA A 65 -5.54 2.63 0.15
CA ALA A 65 -6.42 1.49 -0.09
C ALA A 65 -7.69 1.98 -0.78
N LYS A 66 -7.94 1.49 -1.99
CA LYS A 66 -9.09 1.86 -2.81
C LYS A 66 -9.95 0.64 -3.10
N LEU A 67 -11.21 0.67 -2.69
CA LEU A 67 -12.21 -0.34 -3.01
C LEU A 67 -12.72 -0.10 -4.43
N ILE A 68 -12.65 -1.14 -5.26
CA ILE A 68 -13.07 -1.10 -6.67
C ILE A 68 -14.30 -2.00 -6.85
N PHE A 69 -15.34 -1.48 -7.49
CA PHE A 69 -16.51 -2.26 -7.90
C PHE A 69 -17.23 -1.60 -9.08
N GLY A 70 -17.52 -2.36 -10.13
CA GLY A 70 -17.98 -1.81 -11.41
C GLY A 70 -17.01 -0.73 -11.89
N ASP A 71 -17.56 0.42 -12.29
CA ASP A 71 -16.78 1.59 -12.74
C ASP A 71 -16.50 2.59 -11.61
N MET A 72 -16.70 2.19 -10.35
CA MET A 72 -16.55 3.06 -9.18
C MET A 72 -15.33 2.71 -8.34
N VAL A 73 -14.73 3.74 -7.76
CA VAL A 73 -13.56 3.63 -6.87
C VAL A 73 -13.77 4.49 -5.63
N PHE A 74 -13.60 3.88 -4.45
CA PHE A 74 -13.73 4.57 -3.16
C PHE A 74 -12.45 4.40 -2.33
N SER A 75 -11.87 5.49 -1.84
CA SER A 75 -10.83 5.42 -0.80
C SER A 75 -11.43 4.91 0.51
N ILE A 76 -10.85 3.84 1.06
CA ILE A 76 -11.34 3.18 2.27
C ILE A 76 -10.40 3.30 3.46
N ASP A 77 -9.11 3.53 3.20
CA ASP A 77 -8.08 3.80 4.19
C ASP A 77 -6.82 4.37 3.52
N THR A 78 -6.01 5.07 4.32
CA THR A 78 -4.76 5.70 3.87
C THR A 78 -3.70 5.52 4.96
N GLU A 79 -2.48 5.22 4.57
CA GLU A 79 -1.33 5.11 5.48
C GLU A 79 -0.19 6.00 5.02
N PHE A 80 0.35 6.85 5.89
CA PHE A 80 1.55 7.62 5.56
C PHE A 80 2.77 6.70 5.46
N ILE A 81 3.60 6.97 4.44
CA ILE A 81 4.94 6.39 4.31
C ILE A 81 5.90 7.46 4.83
N GLU A 82 6.32 7.31 6.08
CA GLU A 82 7.07 8.34 6.79
C GLU A 82 7.98 7.71 7.86
N ASN A 83 9.02 8.45 8.26
CA ASN A 83 9.89 8.08 9.37
C ASN A 83 9.55 8.99 10.56
N PRO A 84 8.65 8.58 11.46
CA PRO A 84 8.27 9.41 12.60
C PRO A 84 9.41 9.59 13.61
N ASP A 85 10.34 8.63 13.68
CA ASP A 85 11.53 8.73 14.52
C ASP A 85 12.77 8.81 13.63
N GLU A 86 13.64 9.82 13.84
CA GLU A 86 14.93 9.94 13.13
C GLU A 86 15.92 8.79 13.45
N LYS A 87 15.52 7.83 14.29
CA LYS A 87 16.33 6.71 14.78
C LYS A 87 16.43 5.52 13.82
N TYR A 88 15.92 5.62 12.59
CA TYR A 88 15.98 4.52 11.64
C TYR A 88 17.10 4.71 10.60
N ASP A 89 18.06 3.77 10.58
CA ASP A 89 19.10 3.68 9.54
C ASP A 89 18.52 3.46 8.13
N LYS A 90 17.27 3.00 8.04
CA LYS A 90 16.57 2.70 6.78
C LYS A 90 15.21 3.40 6.74
N GLN A 91 14.99 4.17 5.68
CA GLN A 91 13.71 4.83 5.42
C GLN A 91 12.55 3.83 5.33
N ASP A 92 11.38 4.29 5.75
CA ASP A 92 10.13 3.55 5.62
C ASP A 92 9.84 3.22 4.15
N CYS A 93 9.15 2.11 3.94
CA CYS A 93 8.86 1.60 2.61
C CYS A 93 7.40 1.20 2.48
N GLU A 94 6.91 1.13 1.25
CA GLU A 94 5.53 0.74 0.93
C GLU A 94 5.12 -0.58 1.60
N ILE A 95 6.03 -1.56 1.72
CA ILE A 95 5.74 -2.85 2.37
C ILE A 95 5.48 -2.69 3.88
N LYS A 96 6.24 -1.83 4.57
CA LYS A 96 6.02 -1.52 5.99
C LYS A 96 4.74 -0.73 6.18
N ALA A 97 4.47 0.25 5.32
CA ALA A 97 3.18 0.95 5.31
C ALA A 97 2.01 -0.01 5.06
N PHE A 98 2.16 -0.96 4.12
CA PHE A 98 1.16 -1.99 3.88
C PHE A 98 0.87 -2.84 5.12
N LYS A 99 1.88 -3.21 5.92
CA LYS A 99 1.67 -3.92 7.20
C LYS A 99 0.76 -3.14 8.16
N ARG A 100 1.00 -1.83 8.28
CA ARG A 100 0.19 -0.94 9.13
C ARG A 100 -1.23 -0.79 8.56
N LEU A 101 -1.33 -0.52 7.26
CA LEU A 101 -2.59 -0.39 6.52
C LEU A 101 -3.45 -1.67 6.63
N ALA A 102 -2.86 -2.84 6.41
CA ALA A 102 -3.55 -4.13 6.52
C ALA A 102 -4.10 -4.38 7.93
N THR A 103 -3.35 -3.98 8.97
CA THR A 103 -3.80 -4.07 10.36
C THR A 103 -5.02 -3.17 10.60
N LYS A 104 -4.98 -1.92 10.11
CA LYS A 104 -6.12 -0.97 10.19
C LYS A 104 -7.33 -1.48 9.42
N LEU A 105 -7.14 -1.98 8.20
CA LEU A 105 -8.19 -2.57 7.36
C LEU A 105 -8.85 -3.77 8.03
N LYS A 106 -8.06 -4.72 8.57
CA LYS A 106 -8.60 -5.90 9.26
C LYS A 106 -9.38 -5.52 10.51
N ARG A 107 -8.91 -4.51 11.27
CA ARG A 107 -9.65 -3.99 12.44
C ARG A 107 -10.97 -3.32 12.03
N ARG A 108 -10.98 -2.54 10.94
CA ARG A 108 -12.18 -1.82 10.49
C ARG A 108 -13.20 -2.73 9.80
N TYR A 109 -12.74 -3.76 9.11
CA TYR A 109 -13.54 -4.69 8.30
C TYR A 109 -13.20 -6.17 8.59
N PRO A 110 -13.40 -6.66 9.82
CA PRO A 110 -12.86 -7.95 10.28
C PRO A 110 -13.40 -9.16 9.50
N ARG A 111 -14.64 -9.06 9.01
CA ARG A 111 -15.34 -10.13 8.30
C ARG A 111 -15.43 -9.91 6.79
N LEU A 112 -14.85 -8.82 6.27
CA LEU A 112 -14.94 -8.53 4.83
C LEU A 112 -14.03 -9.49 4.05
N PRO A 113 -14.57 -10.29 3.12
CA PRO A 113 -13.76 -11.10 2.23
C PRO A 113 -13.03 -10.19 1.24
N ILE A 114 -11.71 -10.04 1.41
CA ILE A 114 -10.90 -9.10 0.62
C ILE A 114 -10.05 -9.85 -0.40
N CYS A 115 -9.93 -9.27 -1.59
CA CYS A 115 -8.89 -9.58 -2.57
C CYS A 115 -8.01 -8.33 -2.76
N ILE A 116 -6.73 -8.43 -2.44
CA ILE A 116 -5.76 -7.34 -2.62
C ILE A 116 -5.32 -7.29 -4.09
N LEU A 117 -5.45 -6.14 -4.73
CA LEU A 117 -4.91 -5.85 -6.05
C LEU A 117 -3.68 -4.96 -5.89
N GLY A 118 -2.57 -5.30 -6.52
CA GLY A 118 -1.33 -4.55 -6.39
C GLY A 118 -0.32 -4.84 -7.48
N ASP A 119 0.71 -4.01 -7.57
CA ASP A 119 1.80 -4.20 -8.52
C ASP A 119 2.81 -5.28 -8.07
N SER A 120 3.89 -5.41 -8.83
CA SER A 120 4.96 -6.38 -8.53
C SER A 120 5.78 -6.10 -7.28
N LEU A 121 5.63 -4.93 -6.64
CA LEU A 121 6.30 -4.64 -5.38
C LEU A 121 5.67 -5.45 -4.24
N TYR A 122 4.37 -5.67 -4.33
CA TYR A 122 3.62 -6.40 -3.31
C TYR A 122 3.75 -7.91 -3.45
N ALA A 123 4.33 -8.43 -4.55
CA ALA A 123 4.57 -9.84 -4.76
C ALA A 123 5.78 -10.34 -3.94
N CYS A 124 5.70 -10.23 -2.62
CA CYS A 124 6.74 -10.63 -1.68
C CYS A 124 6.16 -11.35 -0.45
N GLU A 125 7.00 -12.15 0.21
CA GLU A 125 6.63 -12.98 1.36
C GLU A 125 5.85 -12.23 2.45
N PRO A 126 6.25 -11.04 2.92
CA PRO A 126 5.50 -10.35 3.98
C PRO A 126 4.04 -10.03 3.61
N VAL A 127 3.77 -9.74 2.33
CA VAL A 127 2.41 -9.46 1.85
C VAL A 127 1.62 -10.76 1.79
N PHE A 128 2.22 -11.85 1.30
CA PHE A 128 1.59 -13.16 1.23
C PHE A 128 1.23 -13.70 2.62
N GLU A 129 2.12 -13.60 3.60
CA GLU A 129 1.86 -14.01 4.98
C GLU A 129 0.66 -13.29 5.58
N ILE A 130 0.57 -11.97 5.38
CA ILE A 130 -0.54 -11.15 5.86
C ILE A 130 -1.85 -11.56 5.20
N CYS A 131 -1.84 -11.77 3.88
CA CYS A 131 -3.02 -12.21 3.16
C CYS A 131 -3.48 -13.59 3.65
N ASN A 132 -2.55 -14.54 3.79
CA ASN A 132 -2.84 -15.88 4.30
C ASN A 132 -3.41 -15.85 5.72
N LYS A 133 -2.77 -15.12 6.64
CA LYS A 133 -3.24 -14.94 8.03
C LYS A 133 -4.65 -14.35 8.10
N ASN A 134 -4.95 -13.39 7.22
CA ASN A 134 -6.26 -12.72 7.19
C ASN A 134 -7.32 -13.45 6.36
N LYS A 135 -6.96 -14.56 5.70
CA LYS A 135 -7.77 -15.29 4.71
C LYS A 135 -8.20 -14.41 3.53
N TRP A 136 -7.34 -13.46 3.15
CA TRP A 136 -7.51 -12.62 1.97
C TRP A 136 -6.94 -13.31 0.73
N LYS A 137 -7.52 -12.99 -0.42
CA LYS A 137 -6.95 -13.36 -1.73
C LYS A 137 -6.13 -12.18 -2.26
N TYR A 138 -5.39 -12.42 -3.33
CA TYR A 138 -4.58 -11.39 -3.96
C TYR A 138 -4.49 -11.61 -5.47
N LEU A 139 -4.38 -10.52 -6.20
CA LEU A 139 -4.05 -10.44 -7.62
C LEU A 139 -2.90 -9.45 -7.73
N LEU A 140 -1.69 -9.97 -7.85
CA LEU A 140 -0.48 -9.16 -7.89
C LEU A 140 0.17 -9.30 -9.25
N ARG A 141 0.55 -8.18 -9.85
CA ARG A 141 1.31 -8.22 -11.10
C ARG A 141 2.66 -8.86 -10.84
N PHE A 142 3.03 -9.88 -11.60
CA PHE A 142 4.38 -10.42 -11.55
C PHE A 142 5.31 -9.64 -12.49
N LYS A 143 6.54 -9.38 -12.06
CA LYS A 143 7.62 -8.85 -12.91
C LYS A 143 8.86 -9.73 -12.71
N GLU A 144 9.40 -10.23 -13.80
CA GLU A 144 10.58 -11.10 -13.82
C GLU A 144 11.77 -10.43 -13.12
N GLY A 145 12.52 -11.21 -12.33
CA GLY A 145 13.68 -10.74 -11.56
C GLY A 145 13.39 -10.11 -10.19
N ARG A 146 12.13 -9.99 -9.75
CA ARG A 146 11.79 -9.51 -8.38
C ARG A 146 11.60 -10.62 -7.35
N VAL A 147 11.16 -11.79 -7.78
CA VAL A 147 11.06 -12.99 -6.94
C VAL A 147 12.04 -13.97 -7.56
N ASN A 148 13.01 -14.45 -6.78
CA ASN A 148 13.83 -15.57 -7.22
C ASN A 148 12.88 -16.73 -7.48
N SER A 149 12.86 -17.21 -8.72
CA SER A 149 12.13 -18.40 -9.13
C SER A 149 12.75 -19.62 -8.45
N PHE A 150 12.38 -19.85 -7.20
CA PHE A 150 12.53 -21.12 -6.53
C PHE A 150 11.12 -21.66 -6.29
N CYS A 151 10.56 -22.22 -7.36
CA CYS A 151 9.65 -23.36 -7.25
C CYS A 151 10.48 -24.61 -7.49
#